data_AF-A0A380H802-F1
#
_entry.id   AF-A0A380H802-F1
#
_cell.length_a   1.000
_cell.length_b   1.000
_cell.length_c   1.000
_cell.angle_alpha   90.00
_cell.angle_beta   90.00
_cell.angle_gamma   90.00
#
_symmetry.space_group_name_H-M   'P 1'
#
loop_
_entity.id
_entity.type
_entity.pdbx_description
1 polymer ?
#
loop_
_entity_poly.entity_id
_entity_poly.type
_entity_poly.pdbx_seq_one_letter_code
_entity_poly.pdbx_strand_id
1 'polypeptide(L)' 'MKESDIIVTATNASQPVYSHTLHLGVHLNAVGSFKPDMQEIPSESMMIANKIVIESVEAARR' A
#
# COMPACT_ATOMS: atom_id res chain seq x y z
N MET A 1 -5.84 4.99 -11.18
CA MET A 1 -4.75 5.60 -10.42
C MET A 1 -4.28 6.94 -11.00
N LYS A 2 -4.08 7.08 -12.32
CA LYS A 2 -3.51 8.31 -12.91
C LYS A 2 -4.18 9.65 -12.58
N GLU A 3 -5.44 9.64 -12.17
CA GLU A 3 -6.20 10.86 -11.81
C GLU A 3 -6.85 10.72 -10.43
N SER A 4 -6.33 9.81 -9.59
CA SER A 4 -6.92 9.49 -8.30
C SER A 4 -6.12 10.17 -7.20
N ASP A 5 -6.75 11.08 -6.45
CA ASP A 5 -6.13 11.69 -5.25
C ASP A 5 -6.14 10.73 -4.05
N ILE A 6 -7.12 9.82 -4.01
CA ILE A 6 -7.27 8.80 -2.97
C ILE A 6 -7.39 7.43 -3.62
N ILE A 7 -6.63 6.47 -3.12
CA ILE A 7 -6.61 5.08 -3.58
C ILE A 7 -6.84 4.15 -2.40
N VAL A 8 -7.66 3.12 -2.60
CA VAL A 8 -7.86 2.03 -1.65
C VAL A 8 -7.54 0.71 -2.34
N THR A 9 -6.70 -0.12 -1.70
CA THR A 9 -6.49 -1.52 -2.08
C THR A 9 -7.13 -2.42 -1.02
N ALA A 10 -8.00 -3.33 -1.45
CA ALA A 10 -8.74 -4.25 -0.58
C ALA A 10 -8.92 -5.60 -1.29
N THR A 11 -7.78 -6.24 -1.57
CA THR A 11 -7.63 -7.44 -2.38
C THR A 11 -6.88 -8.51 -1.59
N ASN A 12 -6.97 -9.75 -2.05
CA ASN A 12 -6.20 -10.85 -1.51
C ASN A 12 -4.91 -11.15 -2.32
N ALA A 13 -4.34 -10.15 -2.99
CA ALA A 13 -3.22 -10.33 -3.90
C ALA A 13 -1.94 -10.75 -3.16
N SER A 14 -1.18 -11.67 -3.75
CA SER A 14 0.16 -12.06 -3.30
C SER A 14 1.28 -11.30 -4.04
N GLN A 15 0.90 -10.38 -4.93
CA GLN A 15 1.79 -9.52 -5.71
C GLN A 15 1.16 -8.14 -5.85
N PRO A 16 1.96 -7.06 -5.95
CA PRO A 16 1.44 -5.71 -6.04
C PRO A 16 0.39 -5.52 -7.13
N VAL A 17 -0.71 -4.83 -6.82
CA VAL A 17 -1.83 -4.63 -7.75
C VAL A 17 -1.58 -3.53 -8.78
N TYR A 18 -0.45 -2.85 -8.68
CA TYR A 18 0.04 -1.84 -9.62
C TYR A 18 1.56 -1.85 -9.65
N SER A 19 2.15 -1.38 -10.76
CA SER A 19 3.60 -1.42 -11.00
C SER A 19 4.23 -0.05 -11.31
N HIS A 20 3.45 1.02 -11.30
CA HIS A 20 3.91 2.38 -11.62
C HIS A 20 3.92 3.26 -10.37
N THR A 21 4.70 4.33 -10.39
CA THR A 21 4.72 5.34 -9.33
C THR A 21 3.40 6.10 -9.28
N LEU A 22 2.88 6.32 -8.07
CA LEU A 22 1.70 7.14 -7.84
C LEU A 22 2.05 8.64 -8.01
N HIS A 23 1.05 9.44 -8.37
CA HIS A 23 1.23 10.89 -8.43
C HIS A 23 1.54 11.47 -7.05
N LEU A 24 2.28 12.58 -7.01
CA LEU A 24 2.56 13.29 -5.76
C LEU A 24 1.25 13.78 -5.13
N GLY A 25 1.13 13.63 -3.81
CA GLY A 25 -0.05 14.04 -3.05
C GLY A 25 -1.10 12.95 -2.85
N VAL A 26 -0.97 11.80 -3.51
CA VAL A 26 -1.93 10.69 -3.38
C VAL A 26 -1.94 10.12 -1.96
N HIS A 27 -3.13 9.92 -1.42
CA HIS A 27 -3.36 9.14 -0.19
C HIS A 27 -3.73 7.70 -0.51
N LEU A 28 -2.96 6.75 0.00
CA LEU A 28 -3.14 5.32 -0.24
C LEU A 28 -3.51 4.60 1.06
N ASN A 29 -4.66 3.90 1.05
CA ASN A 29 -5.06 2.99 2.12
C ASN A 29 -4.94 1.54 1.63
N ALA A 30 -4.01 0.79 2.21
CA ALA A 30 -3.83 -0.64 1.95
C ALA A 30 -4.46 -1.47 3.07
N VAL A 31 -5.51 -2.23 2.75
CA VAL A 31 -6.37 -2.90 3.76
C VAL A 31 -6.22 -4.42 3.72
N GLY A 32 -5.91 -4.99 2.56
CA GLY A 32 -6.04 -6.43 2.30
C GLY A 32 -4.92 -7.29 2.88
N SER A 33 -3.78 -6.73 3.26
CA SER A 33 -2.59 -7.49 3.64
C SER A 33 -2.61 -7.94 5.12
N PHE A 34 -3.21 -9.09 5.42
CA PHE A 34 -3.25 -9.67 6.77
C PHE A 34 -2.47 -10.98 6.94
N LYS A 35 -2.01 -11.59 5.83
CA LYS A 35 -1.12 -12.75 5.85
C LYS A 35 0.26 -12.38 5.32
N PRO A 36 1.34 -13.06 5.77
CA PRO A 36 2.70 -12.73 5.34
C PRO A 36 3.00 -12.88 3.85
N ASP A 37 2.23 -13.71 3.13
CA ASP A 37 2.38 -13.96 1.69
C ASP A 37 1.58 -12.96 0.82
N MET A 38 0.82 -12.06 1.45
CA MET A 38 0.01 -11.07 0.77
C MET A 38 0.80 -9.79 0.57
N GLN A 39 0.62 -9.17 -0.59
CA GLN A 39 1.23 -7.89 -0.91
C GLN A 39 0.36 -7.13 -1.91
N GLU A 40 -0.26 -6.04 -1.48
CA GLU A 40 -1.06 -5.21 -2.38
C GLU A 40 -0.26 -4.08 -3.01
N ILE A 41 0.73 -3.56 -2.28
CA ILE A 41 1.48 -2.35 -2.64
C ILE A 41 2.94 -2.71 -2.96
N PRO A 42 3.54 -2.10 -4.00
CA PRO A 42 4.98 -2.21 -4.25
C PRO A 42 5.77 -1.64 -3.07
N SER A 43 6.87 -2.29 -2.70
CA SER A 43 7.76 -1.83 -1.63
C SER A 43 8.30 -0.42 -1.89
N GLU A 44 8.52 -0.07 -3.16
CA GLU A 44 8.96 1.26 -3.61
C GLU A 44 7.96 2.34 -3.20
N SER A 45 6.66 2.05 -3.22
CA SER A 45 5.63 3.01 -2.79
C SER A 45 5.74 3.32 -1.29
N MET A 46 6.08 2.32 -0.47
CA MET A 46 6.35 2.53 0.95
C MET A 46 7.64 3.32 1.18
N MET A 47 8.69 3.03 0.40
CA MET A 47 10.00 3.68 0.55
C MET A 47 9.97 5.19 0.24
N ILE A 48 9.11 5.62 -0.69
CA ILE A 48 8.98 7.03 -1.09
C ILE A 48 7.83 7.76 -0.37
N ALA A 49 7.04 7.06 0.44
CA ALA A 49 5.92 7.66 1.14
C ALA A 49 6.42 8.72 2.14
N ASN A 50 5.83 9.91 2.09
CA ASN A 50 6.15 10.98 3.04
C ASN A 50 5.78 10.59 4.49
N LYS A 51 4.73 9.78 4.65
CA LYS A 51 4.31 9.26 5.95
C LYS A 51 3.65 7.90 5.78
N ILE A 52 4.06 6.95 6.60
CA ILE A 52 3.38 5.66 6.76
C ILE A 52 2.63 5.71 8.08
N VAL A 53 1.31 5.46 8.02
CA VAL A 53 0.45 5.35 9.19
C VAL A 53 -0.07 3.93 9.23
N ILE A 54 0.07 3.31 10.39
CA ILE A 54 -0.36 1.93 10.65
C ILE A 54 -1.11 1.90 11.98
N GLU A 55 -2.03 0.95 12.11
CA GLU A 55 -2.76 0.73 13.35
C GLU A 55 -1.82 0.24 14.47
N SER A 56 -0.97 -0.75 14.16
CA SER A 56 -0.04 -1.34 15.11
C SER A 56 1.29 -1.71 14.45
N VAL A 57 2.38 -1.16 15.01
CA VAL A 57 3.75 -1.51 14.64
C VAL A 57 4.03 -3.00 14.87
N GLU A 58 3.44 -3.56 15.94
CA GLU A 58 3.64 -4.98 16.27
C GLU A 58 2.99 -5.88 15.21
N ALA A 59 1.76 -5.58 14.79
CA ALA A 59 1.08 -6.34 13.76
C ALA A 59 1.78 -6.23 12.40
N ALA A 60 2.25 -5.03 12.04
CA ALA A 60 2.89 -4.76 10.75
C ALA A 60 4.32 -5.35 10.61
N ARG A 61 4.92 -5.86 11.69
CA ARG A 61 6.26 -6.46 11.69
C ARG A 61 6.24 -8.00 11.71
N ARG A 62 5.06 -8.62 11.82
CA ARG A 62 4.90 -10.08 11.90
C ARG A 62 4.87 -10.74 10.53
#